data_AF-A0A0C3DT97-F1
#
_entry.id   AF-A0A0C3DT97-F1
#
_cell.length_a   1.000
_cell.length_b   1.000
_cell.length_c   1.000
_cell.angle_alpha   90.00
_cell.angle_beta   90.00
_cell.angle_gamma   90.00
#
_symmetry.space_group_name_H-M   'P 1'
#
loop_
_entity.id
_entity.type
_entity.pdbx_description
1 polymer ?
#
loop_
_entity_poly.entity_id
_entity_poly.type
_entity_poly.pdbx_seq_one_letter_code
_entity_poly.pdbx_strand_id
1 'polypeptide(L)'
;GLTGSAHDAWAFEHTAAAKYPDWFFQGEEFAWADSAYGISPRTIPVHKKPAALLPENAAFDYAVANIRVCSEHCMGALKGRFQCL
;
A
#
# COMPACT_ATOMS: atom_id res chain seq x y z
N GLY A 1 -4.16 -18.68 1.61
CA GLY A 1 -5.28 -18.04 2.31
C GLY A 1 -5.33 -16.59 1.89
N LEU A 2 -6.46 -16.14 1.35
CA LEU A 2 -6.67 -14.81 0.74
C LEU A 2 -7.49 -13.87 1.64
N THR A 3 -7.87 -14.32 2.83
CA THR A 3 -8.82 -13.60 3.69
C THR A 3 -8.26 -12.28 4.20
N GLY A 4 -6.97 -12.23 4.55
CA GLY A 4 -6.33 -10.98 5.00
C GLY A 4 -6.18 -9.93 3.89
N SER A 5 -5.77 -10.34 2.69
CA SER A 5 -5.58 -9.41 1.56
C SER A 5 -6.89 -8.88 0.99
N ALA A 6 -7.94 -9.72 0.93
CA ALA A 6 -9.28 -9.26 0.58
C ALA A 6 -9.82 -8.28 1.63
N HIS A 7 -9.52 -8.51 2.91
CA HIS A 7 -9.94 -7.63 3.99
C HIS A 7 -9.25 -6.26 3.92
N ASP A 8 -7.95 -6.21 3.61
CA ASP A 8 -7.21 -4.94 3.50
C ASP A 8 -7.66 -4.12 2.30
N ALA A 9 -7.87 -4.75 1.14
CA ALA A 9 -8.40 -4.07 -0.03
C ALA A 9 -9.83 -3.54 0.21
N TRP A 10 -10.68 -4.36 0.84
CA TRP A 10 -12.03 -3.93 1.20
C TRP A 10 -12.03 -2.80 2.24
N ALA A 11 -11.18 -2.89 3.26
CA ALA A 11 -11.03 -1.82 4.25
C ALA A 11 -10.57 -0.51 3.58
N PHE A 12 -9.67 -0.59 2.61
CA PHE A 12 -9.21 0.57 1.85
C PHE A 12 -10.31 1.25 1.05
N GLU A 13 -11.17 0.49 0.38
CA GLU A 13 -12.34 1.02 -0.35
C GLU A 13 -13.27 1.87 0.55
N HIS A 14 -13.25 1.61 1.86
CA HIS A 14 -14.04 2.38 2.82
C HIS A 14 -13.36 3.64 3.35
N THR A 15 -12.07 3.84 3.07
CA THR A 15 -11.30 5.01 3.53
C THR A 15 -11.62 6.27 2.73
N ALA A 16 -11.29 7.43 3.30
CA ALA A 16 -11.39 8.71 2.61
C ALA A 16 -10.47 8.79 1.37
N ALA A 17 -9.32 8.12 1.39
CA ALA A 17 -8.42 8.07 0.24
C ALA A 17 -9.05 7.36 -0.98
N ALA A 18 -9.90 6.36 -0.75
CA ALA A 18 -10.65 5.70 -1.81
C ALA A 18 -11.92 6.45 -2.21
N LYS A 19 -12.66 7.00 -1.23
CA LYS A 19 -13.95 7.68 -1.48
C LYS A 19 -13.80 9.11 -2.00
N TYR A 20 -12.75 9.80 -1.59
CA TYR A 20 -12.46 11.20 -1.91
C TYR A 20 -11.00 11.36 -2.34
N PRO A 21 -10.56 10.69 -3.43
CA PRO A 21 -9.16 10.67 -3.82
C PRO A 21 -8.58 12.06 -4.08
N ASP A 22 -9.38 13.01 -4.56
CA ASP A 22 -8.94 14.38 -4.86
C ASP A 22 -8.57 15.20 -3.62
N TRP A 23 -8.89 14.70 -2.42
CA TRP A 23 -8.43 15.32 -1.16
C TRP A 23 -6.98 14.95 -0.84
N PHE A 24 -6.49 13.82 -1.36
CA PHE A 24 -5.21 13.24 -1.03
C PHE A 24 -4.23 13.21 -2.21
N PHE A 25 -4.74 13.23 -3.43
CA PHE A 25 -3.95 13.13 -4.66
C PHE A 25 -4.25 14.31 -5.58
N GLN A 26 -3.20 14.94 -6.09
CA GLN A 26 -3.26 16.00 -7.09
C GLN A 26 -2.64 15.53 -8.41
N GLY A 27 -3.25 15.91 -9.54
CA GLY A 27 -2.73 15.55 -10.86
C GLY A 27 -2.59 14.04 -11.04
N GLU A 28 -1.37 13.58 -11.34
CA GLU A 28 -1.01 12.17 -11.56
C GLU A 28 -0.46 11.47 -10.31
N GLU A 29 -0.65 12.05 -9.12
CA GLU A 29 -0.25 11.39 -7.87
C GLU A 29 -1.03 10.09 -7.62
N PHE A 30 -0.31 9.12 -7.06
CA PHE A 30 -0.82 7.80 -6.70
C PHE A 30 -0.15 7.31 -5.41
N ALA A 31 -0.82 6.39 -4.72
CA ALA A 31 -0.26 5.69 -3.58
C ALA A 31 0.46 4.40 -4.02
N TRP A 32 1.64 4.16 -3.44
CA TRP A 32 2.24 2.83 -3.44
C TRP A 32 1.52 1.94 -2.45
N ALA A 33 1.18 0.72 -2.89
CA ALA A 33 0.43 -0.23 -2.08
C ALA A 33 1.08 -1.61 -2.06
N ASP A 34 0.63 -2.44 -1.10
CA ASP A 34 0.96 -3.86 -1.12
C ASP A 34 0.26 -4.55 -2.30
N SER A 35 0.80 -5.68 -2.74
CA SER A 35 0.27 -6.62 -3.71
C SER A 35 -1.15 -7.13 -3.40
N ALA A 36 -1.64 -6.91 -2.18
CA ALA A 36 -3.01 -7.20 -1.77
C ALA A 36 -4.03 -6.24 -2.41
N TYR A 37 -3.60 -5.03 -2.78
CA TYR A 37 -4.47 -3.98 -3.30
C TYR A 37 -4.66 -4.13 -4.82
N GLY A 38 -5.83 -3.73 -5.30
CA GLY A 38 -6.11 -3.63 -6.73
C GLY A 38 -5.33 -2.48 -7.37
N ILE A 39 -4.96 -2.65 -8.64
CA ILE A 39 -4.38 -1.56 -9.44
C ILE A 39 -5.47 -0.55 -9.81
N SER A 40 -5.17 0.74 -9.64
CA SER A 40 -6.04 1.84 -10.04
C SER A 40 -5.19 3.05 -10.47
N PRO A 41 -5.77 4.09 -11.12
CA PRO A 41 -5.04 5.33 -11.41
C PRO A 41 -4.45 6.01 -10.17
N ARG A 42 -4.95 5.71 -8.97
CA ARG A 42 -4.52 6.28 -7.69
C ARG A 42 -3.77 5.28 -6.81
N THR A 43 -3.58 4.04 -7.26
CA THR A 43 -2.98 2.99 -6.44
C THR A 43 -2.17 2.03 -7.31
N ILE A 44 -0.86 2.01 -7.06
CA ILE A 44 0.08 1.12 -7.75
C ILE A 44 0.61 0.10 -6.75
N PRO A 45 0.14 -1.16 -6.81
CA PRO A 45 0.62 -2.22 -5.92
C PRO A 45 1.97 -2.78 -6.39
N VAL A 46 2.75 -3.34 -5.46
CA VAL A 46 3.94 -4.14 -5.81
C VAL A 46 3.58 -5.41 -6.58
N HIS A 47 4.50 -5.87 -7.42
CA HIS A 47 4.23 -6.96 -8.35
C HIS A 47 4.20 -8.32 -7.66
N LYS A 48 3.35 -9.22 -8.14
CA LYS A 48 3.39 -10.65 -7.78
C LYS A 48 4.22 -11.41 -8.80
N LYS A 49 4.79 -12.56 -8.39
CA LYS A 49 5.45 -13.47 -9.32
C LYS A 49 4.46 -13.99 -10.37
N PRO A 50 4.89 -14.13 -11.65
CA PRO A 50 6.26 -14.00 -12.13
C PRO A 50 6.69 -12.56 -12.51
N ALA A 51 5.78 -11.58 -12.54
CA ALA A 51 6.10 -10.22 -12.99
C ALA A 51 7.18 -9.53 -12.12
N ALA A 52 7.21 -9.82 -10.81
CA ALA A 52 8.23 -9.34 -9.88
C ALA A 52 9.67 -9.81 -10.21
N LEU A 53 9.84 -10.77 -11.14
CA LEU A 53 11.16 -11.25 -11.56
C LEU A 53 11.79 -10.40 -12.67
N LEU A 54 11.01 -9.52 -13.30
CA LEU A 54 11.55 -8.57 -14.27
C LEU A 54 12.44 -7.55 -13.52
N PRO A 55 13.66 -7.25 -14.00
CA PRO A 55 14.59 -6.36 -13.31
C PRO A 55 13.99 -4.99 -12.95
N GLU A 56 13.21 -4.41 -13.87
CA GLU A 56 12.51 -3.14 -13.66
C GLU A 56 11.48 -3.20 -12.52
N ASN A 57 10.70 -4.29 -12.46
CA ASN A 57 9.69 -4.48 -11.42
C ASN A 57 10.34 -4.79 -10.07
N ALA A 58 11.43 -5.57 -10.07
CA ALA A 58 12.20 -5.84 -8.87
C ALA A 58 12.80 -4.56 -8.27
N ALA A 59 13.29 -3.65 -9.11
CA ALA A 59 13.79 -2.35 -8.66
C ALA A 59 12.67 -1.48 -8.08
N PHE A 60 11.51 -1.44 -8.73
CA PHE A 60 10.33 -0.74 -8.23
C PHE A 60 9.86 -1.32 -6.88
N ASP A 61 9.64 -2.64 -6.82
CA ASP A 61 9.18 -3.33 -5.62
C ASP A 61 10.17 -3.15 -4.45
N TYR A 62 11.48 -3.13 -4.74
CA TYR A 62 12.52 -2.85 -3.74
C TYR A 62 12.42 -1.43 -3.19
N ALA A 63 12.22 -0.43 -4.04
CA ALA A 63 12.03 0.95 -3.59
C ALA A 63 10.80 1.09 -2.68
N VAL A 64 9.67 0.48 -3.07
CA VAL A 64 8.43 0.47 -2.28
C VAL A 64 8.64 -0.24 -0.94
N ALA A 65 9.34 -1.38 -0.92
CA ALA A 65 9.62 -2.12 0.31
C ALA A 65 10.42 -1.30 1.32
N ASN A 66 11.44 -0.54 0.88
CA ASN A 66 12.23 0.31 1.78
C ASN A 66 11.38 1.41 2.44
N ILE A 67 10.50 2.07 1.68
CA ILE A 67 9.59 3.10 2.21
C ILE A 67 8.61 2.47 3.21
N ARG A 68 8.10 1.28 2.88
CA ARG A 68 7.15 0.55 3.74
C ARG A 68 7.75 0.20 5.10
N VAL A 69 9.02 -0.20 5.16
CA VAL A 69 9.72 -0.50 6.43
C VAL A 69 9.67 0.71 7.38
N CYS A 70 9.91 1.92 6.87
CA CYS A 70 9.81 3.14 7.68
C CYS A 70 8.37 3.38 8.17
N SER A 71 7.37 3.19 7.30
CA SER A 71 5.96 3.34 7.67
C SER A 71 5.53 2.34 8.74
N GLU A 72 5.93 1.07 8.62
CA GLU A 72 5.61 0.02 9.59
C GLU A 72 6.30 0.27 10.94
N HIS A 73 7.56 0.69 10.94
CA HIS A 73 8.24 1.09 12.18
C HIS A 73 7.57 2.28 12.86
N CYS A 74 7.17 3.30 12.10
CA CYS A 74 6.45 4.45 12.63
C CYS A 74 5.11 4.02 13.27
N MET A 75 4.30 3.25 12.55
CA MET A 75 3.03 2.73 13.06
C MET A 75 3.22 1.81 14.28
N GLY A 76 4.27 0.99 14.28
CA GLY A 76 4.65 0.17 15.43
C GLY A 76 4.98 1.02 16.67
N ALA A 77 5.76 2.08 16.50
CA ALA A 77 6.09 3.02 17.57
C ALA A 77 4.85 3.75 18.09
N LEU A 78 3.94 4.16 17.20
CA LEU A 78 2.68 4.81 17.59
C LEU A 78 1.78 3.86 18.38
N LYS A 79 1.61 2.61 17.92
CA LYS A 79 0.84 1.58 18.63
C LYS A 79 1.45 1.24 19.99
N GLY A 80 2.78 1.25 20.10
CA GLY A 80 3.48 1.04 21.37
C GLY A 80 3.35 2.21 22.33
N ARG A 81 3.33 3.46 21.83
CA ARG A 81 3.15 4.66 22.67
C ARG A 81 1.72 4.87 23.14
N PHE A 82 0.75 4.69 22.26
CA PHE A 82 -0.67 4.85 22.55
C PHE A 82 -1.31 3.47 22.66
N GLN A 83 -0.94 2.73 23.69
CA GLN A 83 -1.56 1.45 24.03
C GLN A 83 -3.01 1.68 24.50
N CYS A 84 -3.90 2.01 23.56
CA CYS A 84 -5.34 1.92 23.73
C CYS A 84 -5.89 0.86 22.76
N LEU A 85 -5.45 -0.38 22.97
CA LEU A 85 -6.03 -1.60 22.42
C LEU A 85 -5.82 -2.71 23.45
#